data_AF-A0A6V7U0W7-F1
#
_entry.id   AF-A0A6V7U0W7-F1
#
_cell.length_a   1.000
_cell.length_b   1.000
_cell.length_c   1.000
_cell.angle_alpha   90.00
_cell.angle_beta   90.00
_cell.angle_gamma   90.00
#
_symmetry.space_group_name_H-M   'P 1'
#
loop_
_entity.id
_entity.type
_entity.pdbx_description
1 polymer ?
#
loop_
_entity_poly.entity_id
_entity_poly.type
_entity_poly.pdbx_seq_one_letter_code
_entity_poly.pdbx_strand_id
1 'polypeptide(L)' 'MSDTSKARTFDQLPQECRDYLTFIEQNVKVPIEFIGVGKSRDALIVCNKFE' A
#
# COMPACT_ATOMS: atom_id res chain seq x y z
N MET A 1 8.37 -13.74 5.69
CA MET A 1 7.74 -12.41 5.78
C MET A 1 8.77 -11.37 5.41
N SER A 2 8.51 -10.57 4.39
CA SER A 2 9.41 -9.51 3.92
C SER A 2 9.08 -8.19 4.61
N ASP A 3 10.10 -7.42 4.97
CA ASP A 3 9.95 -6.12 5.62
C ASP A 3 9.39 -5.07 4.64
N THR A 4 8.28 -4.42 5.00
CA THR A 4 7.62 -3.37 4.20
C THR A 4 8.03 -1.97 4.62
N SER A 5 8.75 -1.79 5.74
CA SER A 5 9.01 -0.48 6.34
C SER A 5 9.85 0.48 5.50
N LYS A 6 10.59 -0.07 4.53
CA LYS A 6 11.41 0.70 3.57
C LYS A 6 10.68 1.04 2.28
N ALA A 7 9.51 0.46 2.02
CA ALA A 7 8.74 0.78 0.83
C ALA A 7 8.29 2.26 0.89
N ARG A 8 8.35 2.93 -0.26
CA ARG A 8 7.90 4.31 -0.46
C ARG A 8 6.95 4.43 -1.65
N THR A 9 6.87 3.40 -2.48
CA THR A 9 5.90 3.27 -3.58
C THR A 9 5.17 1.93 -3.51
N PHE A 10 4.00 1.83 -4.15
CA PHE A 10 3.17 0.63 -4.12
C PHE A 10 3.88 -0.59 -4.75
N ASP A 11 4.63 -0.38 -5.83
CA ASP A 11 5.41 -1.40 -6.55
C ASP A 11 6.58 -1.96 -5.72
N GLN A 12 7.07 -1.21 -4.72
CA GLN A 12 8.11 -1.68 -3.79
C GLN A 12 7.58 -2.64 -2.72
N LEU A 13 6.26 -2.75 -2.54
CA LEU A 13 5.68 -3.72 -1.62
C LEU A 13 5.86 -5.14 -2.14
N PRO A 14 6.01 -6.16 -1.28
CA PRO A 14 5.98 -7.57 -1.69
C PRO A 14 4.71 -7.92 -2.47
N GLN A 15 4.79 -8.89 -3.37
CA GLN A 15 3.65 -9.30 -4.20
C GLN A 15 2.44 -9.69 -3.35
N GLU A 16 2.67 -10.43 -2.26
CA GLU A 16 1.60 -10.88 -1.37
C GLU A 16 0.87 -9.71 -0.71
N CYS A 17 1.59 -8.61 -0.41
CA CYS A 17 0.99 -7.40 0.13
C CYS A 17 0.14 -6.70 -0.92
N ARG A 18 0.63 -6.58 -2.17
CA ARG A 18 -0.13 -5.96 -3.26
C ARG A 18 -1.39 -6.74 -3.59
N ASP A 19 -1.32 -8.07 -3.58
CA ASP A 19 -2.47 -8.96 -3.80
C ASP A 19 -3.52 -8.78 -2.70
N TYR A 20 -3.08 -8.69 -1.45
CA TYR A 20 -3.97 -8.46 -0.32
C TYR A 20 -4.65 -7.08 -0.37
N LEU A 21 -3.89 -6.03 -0.71
CA LEU A 21 -4.44 -4.68 -0.90
C LEU A 21 -5.47 -4.66 -2.03
N THR A 22 -5.18 -5.34 -3.14
CA THR A 22 -6.11 -5.49 -4.28
C THR A 22 -7.38 -6.23 -3.86
N PHE A 23 -7.25 -7.30 -3.10
CA PHE A 23 -8.39 -8.02 -2.54
C PHE A 23 -9.26 -7.09 -1.67
N ILE A 24 -8.66 -6.30 -0.78
CA ILE A 24 -9.40 -5.33 0.04
C ILE A 24 -10.18 -4.35 -0.84
N GLU A 25 -9.52 -3.67 -1.78
CA GLU A 25 -10.16 -2.72 -2.71
C GLU A 25 -11.35 -3.34 -3.43
N GLN A 26 -11.20 -4.57 -3.93
CA GLN A 26 -12.25 -5.30 -4.63
C GLN A 26 -13.42 -5.67 -3.72
N ASN A 27 -13.18 -5.95 -2.44
CA ASN A 27 -14.22 -6.30 -1.49
C ASN A 27 -14.99 -5.07 -0.99
N VAL A 28 -14.29 -3.98 -0.68
CA VAL A 28 -14.92 -2.76 -0.15
C VAL A 28 -15.43 -1.82 -1.25
N LYS A 29 -15.02 -2.03 -2.51
CA LYS A 29 -15.37 -1.20 -3.68
C LYS A 29 -14.91 0.26 -3.55
N VAL A 30 -13.83 0.48 -2.82
CA VAL A 30 -13.23 1.79 -2.58
C VAL A 30 -11.72 1.66 -2.82
N PRO A 31 -11.09 2.56 -3.61
CA PRO A 31 -9.66 2.52 -3.84
C PRO A 31 -8.88 2.96 -2.59
N ILE A 32 -7.72 2.37 -2.38
CA ILE A 32 -6.77 2.71 -1.33
C ILE A 32 -5.86 3.82 -1.83
N GLU A 33 -5.92 4.98 -1.16
CA GLU A 33 -5.05 6.11 -1.44
C GLU A 33 -3.79 6.16 -0.56
N PHE A 34 -3.88 5.66 0.68
CA PHE A 34 -2.81 5.80 1.67
C PHE A 34 -2.48 4.46 2.31
N ILE A 35 -1.20 4.11 2.33
CA ILE A 35 -0.69 2.88 2.95
C ILE A 35 0.40 3.25 3.96
N GLY A 36 0.13 3.03 5.24
CA GLY A 36 1.12 3.20 6.31
C GLY A 36 2.04 1.99 6.40
N VAL A 37 3.35 2.21 6.24
CA VAL A 37 4.36 1.13 6.28
C VAL A 37 5.31 1.24 7.47
N GLY A 38 5.19 2.27 8.30
CA GLY A 38 6.04 2.44 9.48
C GLY A 38 5.56 3.55 10.42
N LYS A 39 6.35 3.79 11.47
CA LYS A 39 6.03 4.75 12.54
C LYS A 39 6.32 6.21 12.17
N SER A 40 7.24 6.42 11.24
CA SER A 40 7.70 7.75 10.83
C SER A 40 6.70 8.42 9.88
N ARG A 41 6.66 9.75 9.85
CA ARG A 41 5.76 10.51 8.97
C ARG A 41 6.01 10.26 7.48
N ASP A 42 7.25 9.96 7.10
CA ASP A 42 7.65 9.59 5.74
C ASP A 42 7.36 8.13 5.40
N ALA A 43 6.91 7.32 6.35
CA ALA A 43 6.55 5.91 6.15
C ALA A 43 5.07 5.78 5.71
N LEU A 44 4.67 6.64 4.78
CA LEU A 44 3.34 6.68 4.16
C LEU A 44 3.51 6.63 2.63
N ILE A 45 2.90 5.63 2.00
CA ILE A 45 2.83 5.52 0.54
C ILE A 45 1.53 6.21 0.10
N VAL A 46 1.63 7.07 -0.91
CA VAL A 46 0.50 7.75 -1.55
C VAL A 46 0.25 7.11 -2.91
N CYS A 47 -0.93 6.51 -3.08
CA CYS A 47 -1.40 5.87 -4.31
C CYS A 47 -2.45 6.78 -4.96
N ASN A 48 -2.02 7.81 -5.69
CA ASN A 48 -2.95 8.65 -6.44
C ASN A 48 -3.59 7.81 -7.56
N LYS A 49 -4.82 7.37 -7.34
CA LYS A 49 -5.63 6.60 -8.31
C LYS A 49 -6.79 7.41 -8.89
N PHE A 50 -6.84 8.70 -8.58
CA PHE A 50 -7.82 9.65 -9.07
C PHE A 50 -7.09 10.76 -9.83
N GLU A 51 -6.65 10.47 -11.05
CA GLU A 51 -6.33 11.46 -12.07
C GLU A 51 -7.35 11.36 -13.20
#